data_AF-A0A2G5VGQ4-F1
#
_entry.id   AF-A0A2G5VGQ4-F1
#
_cell.length_a   1.000
_cell.length_b   1.000
_cell.length_c   1.000
_cell.angle_alpha   90.00
_cell.angle_beta   90.00
_cell.angle_gamma   90.00
#
_symmetry.space_group_name_H-M   'P 1'
#
loop_
_entity.id
_entity.type
_entity.pdbx_description
1 polymer ?
#
loop_
_entity_poly.entity_id
_entity_poly.type
_entity_poly.pdbx_seq_one_letter_code
_entity_poly.pdbx_strand_id
1 'polypeptide(L)'
;MEGLARVFLIGGASKAVRYDEQTTIERVIHVVARGIGISQVAVAHFALRLVTGPSPQTAGSGDSLWLHPLLRIAQLPHIYAKHLPIGVCDEIK
;
A
#
# COMPACT_ATOMS: atom_id res chain seq x y z
N MET A 1 -5.98 -3.37 16.09
CA MET A 1 -4.56 -2.97 16.00
C MET A 1 -4.45 -1.77 15.05
N GLU A 2 -3.76 -0.70 15.44
CA GLU A 2 -3.44 0.43 14.55
C GLU A 2 -2.06 0.22 13.92
N GLY A 3 -1.95 0.46 12.61
CA GLY A 3 -0.70 0.33 11.85
C GLY A 3 -0.40 1.58 11.01
N LEU A 4 0.82 1.64 10.46
CA LEU A 4 1.26 2.73 9.59
C LEU A 4 1.76 2.15 8.26
N ALA A 5 1.17 2.59 7.16
CA ALA A 5 1.59 2.24 5.81
C ALA A 5 2.26 3.44 5.13
N ARG A 6 3.34 3.20 4.40
CA ARG A 6 3.97 4.20 3.54
C ARG A 6 3.53 3.98 2.10
N VAL A 7 2.83 4.96 1.53
CA VAL A 7 2.37 4.94 0.14
C VAL A 7 3.29 5.84 -0.69
N PHE A 8 3.91 5.28 -1.71
CA PHE A 8 4.79 6.01 -2.62
C PHE A 8 4.01 6.47 -3.86
N LEU A 9 4.27 7.71 -4.27
CA LEU A 9 3.72 8.31 -5.48
C LEU A 9 4.68 8.08 -6.65
N ILE A 10 4.16 8.17 -7.87
CA ILE A 10 4.94 7.97 -9.11
C ILE A 10 6.14 8.94 -9.20
N GLY A 11 6.06 10.12 -8.58
CA GLY A 11 7.15 11.11 -8.50
C GLY A 11 8.16 10.91 -7.36
N GLY A 12 8.16 9.76 -6.66
CA GLY A 12 9.13 9.44 -5.60
C GLY A 12 8.81 10.02 -4.21
N ALA A 13 7.86 10.96 -4.11
CA ALA A 13 7.33 11.40 -2.83
C ALA A 13 6.54 10.27 -2.14
N SER A 14 6.38 10.34 -0.82
CA SER A 14 5.57 9.37 -0.07
C SER A 14 4.63 10.04 0.94
N LYS A 15 3.53 9.35 1.26
CA LYS A 15 2.58 9.72 2.30
C LYS A 15 2.48 8.57 3.30
N ALA A 16 2.51 8.91 4.59
CA ALA A 16 2.23 7.96 5.65
C ALA A 16 0.72 7.93 5.92
N VAL A 17 0.14 6.74 5.96
CA VAL A 17 -1.29 6.52 6.18
C VAL A 17 -1.45 5.62 7.38
N ARG A 18 -2.14 6.12 8.42
CA ARG A 18 -2.57 5.29 9.54
C ARG A 18 -3.73 4.41 9.08
N TYR A 19 -3.74 3.17 9.52
CA TYR A 19 -4.79 2.22 9.19
C TYR A 19 -5.15 1.36 10.39
N ASP A 20 -6.36 0.82 10.34
CA ASP A 20 -6.87 -0.19 11.27
C ASP A 20 -7.21 -1.50 10.52
N GLU A 21 -7.78 -2.46 11.24
CA GLU A 21 -8.17 -3.76 10.69
C GLU A 21 -9.28 -3.69 9.63
N GLN A 22 -10.05 -2.60 9.59
CA GLN A 22 -11.17 -2.41 8.65
C GLN A 22 -10.78 -1.56 7.43
N THR A 23 -9.61 -0.94 7.47
CA THR A 23 -9.16 -0.02 6.42
C THR A 23 -8.92 -0.78 5.10
N THR A 24 -9.67 -0.40 4.08
CA THR A 24 -9.53 -0.95 2.72
C THR A 24 -8.49 -0.20 1.91
N ILE A 25 -7.97 -0.85 0.86
CA ILE A 25 -7.07 -0.23 -0.13
C ILE A 25 -7.73 0.98 -0.79
N GLU A 26 -9.02 0.90 -1.10
CA GLU A 26 -9.81 2.03 -1.60
C GLU A 26 -9.74 3.23 -0.64
N ARG A 27 -9.95 3.00 0.66
CA ARG A 27 -9.90 4.08 1.65
C ARG A 27 -8.52 4.71 1.74
N VAL A 28 -7.46 3.92 1.62
CA VAL A 28 -6.08 4.41 1.52
C VAL A 28 -5.91 5.30 0.28
N ILE A 29 -6.41 4.88 -0.88
CA ILE A 29 -6.37 5.67 -2.13
C ILE A 29 -7.07 7.02 -1.92
N HIS A 30 -8.28 7.04 -1.37
CA HIS A 30 -9.02 8.28 -1.11
C HIS A 30 -8.26 9.22 -0.17
N VAL A 31 -7.68 8.71 0.92
CA VAL A 31 -6.93 9.52 1.89
C VAL A 31 -5.68 10.12 1.25
N VAL A 32 -4.92 9.31 0.49
CA VAL A 32 -3.71 9.78 -0.19
C VAL A 32 -4.07 10.80 -1.26
N ALA A 33 -5.03 10.51 -2.13
CA ALA A 33 -5.50 11.39 -3.20
C ALA A 33 -5.95 12.76 -2.65
N ARG A 34 -6.76 12.76 -1.58
CA ARG A 34 -7.16 14.00 -0.90
C ARG A 34 -5.94 14.74 -0.33
N GLY A 35 -4.99 14.02 0.26
CA GLY A 35 -3.77 14.58 0.85
C GLY A 35 -2.77 15.17 -0.17
N ILE A 36 -3.00 14.97 -1.46
CA ILE A 36 -2.22 15.58 -2.56
C ILE A 36 -3.08 16.47 -3.48
N GLY A 37 -4.33 16.76 -3.11
CA GLY A 37 -5.17 17.69 -3.85
C GLY A 37 -5.85 17.12 -5.11
N ILE A 38 -5.98 15.80 -5.22
CA ILE A 38 -6.71 15.16 -6.33
C ILE A 38 -8.23 15.26 -6.10
N SER A 39 -8.96 15.62 -7.16
CA SER A 39 -10.43 15.69 -7.15
C SER A 39 -11.06 14.32 -6.91
N GLN A 40 -12.18 14.28 -6.18
CA GLN A 40 -12.94 13.04 -5.88
C GLN A 40 -13.29 12.25 -7.15
N VAL A 41 -13.65 12.95 -8.24
CA VAL A 41 -14.01 12.31 -9.52
C VAL A 41 -12.80 11.59 -10.13
N ALA A 42 -11.60 12.12 -9.93
CA ALA A 42 -10.38 11.52 -10.47
C ALA A 42 -9.91 10.31 -9.67
N VAL A 43 -10.37 10.12 -8.43
CA VAL A 43 -9.90 9.05 -7.53
C VAL A 43 -10.11 7.66 -8.12
N ALA A 44 -11.18 7.47 -8.89
CA ALA A 44 -11.49 6.20 -9.56
C ALA A 44 -10.44 5.75 -10.58
N HIS A 45 -9.56 6.66 -11.03
CA HIS A 45 -8.46 6.35 -11.95
C HIS A 45 -7.15 5.95 -11.25
N PHE A 46 -7.15 5.88 -9.91
CA PHE A 46 -5.98 5.51 -9.14
C PHE A 46 -6.10 4.09 -8.59
N ALA A 47 -4.97 3.41 -8.54
CA ALA A 47 -4.83 2.09 -7.96
C ALA A 47 -3.53 2.01 -7.16
N LEU A 48 -3.46 1.05 -6.24
CA LEU A 48 -2.24 0.75 -5.50
C LEU A 48 -1.64 -0.56 -6.00
N ARG A 49 -0.32 -0.56 -6.13
CA ARG A 49 0.47 -1.78 -6.32
C ARG A 49 1.36 -1.98 -5.11
N LEU A 50 1.43 -3.21 -4.64
CA LEU A 50 2.45 -3.68 -3.73
C LEU A 50 3.70 -3.98 -4.54
N VAL A 51 4.86 -3.59 -4.04
CA VAL A 51 6.17 -3.84 -4.65
C VAL A 51 7.09 -4.45 -3.59
N THR A 52 7.98 -5.36 -3.99
CA THR A 52 9.02 -5.87 -3.11
C THR A 52 10.15 -4.84 -2.96
N GLY A 53 10.72 -4.76 -1.75
CA GLY A 53 11.84 -3.87 -1.45
C GLY A 53 11.45 -2.56 -0.75
N PRO A 54 12.47 -1.75 -0.33
CA PRO A 54 12.26 -0.59 0.54
C PRO A 54 11.65 0.62 -0.19
N SER A 55 11.72 0.64 -1.53
CA SER A 55 11.18 1.72 -2.35
C SER A 55 10.77 1.22 -3.75
N PRO A 56 9.91 1.96 -4.47
CA PRO A 56 9.56 1.63 -5.84
C PRO A 56 10.74 1.66 -6.82
N GLN A 57 11.78 2.44 -6.51
CA GLN A 57 12.97 2.59 -7.37
C GLN A 57 13.91 1.38 -7.26
N THR A 58 13.84 0.68 -6.13
CA THR A 58 14.61 -0.54 -5.85
C THR A 58 13.83 -1.82 -6.15
N ALA A 59 12.56 -1.70 -6.55
CA ALA A 59 11.71 -2.84 -6.86
C ALA A 59 12.08 -3.42 -8.23
N GLY A 60 12.35 -4.73 -8.29
CA GLY A 60 12.57 -5.43 -9.55
C GLY A 60 11.32 -5.38 -10.45
N SER A 61 11.52 -5.30 -11.77
CA SER A 61 10.44 -5.14 -12.75
C SER A 61 9.37 -6.25 -12.76
N GLY A 62 9.61 -7.39 -12.11
CA GLY A 62 8.71 -8.55 -12.07
C GLY A 62 7.87 -8.69 -10.79
N ASP A 63 8.17 -7.96 -9.72
CA ASP A 63 7.66 -8.26 -8.37
C ASP A 63 6.64 -7.22 -7.90
N SER A 64 5.65 -6.92 -8.75
CA SER A 64 4.58 -5.98 -8.40
C SER A 64 3.20 -6.63 -8.49
N LEU A 65 2.36 -6.37 -7.49
CA LEU A 65 1.03 -6.94 -7.35
C LEU A 65 0.02 -5.82 -7.21
N TRP A 66 -0.94 -5.72 -8.13
CA TRP A 66 -2.03 -4.77 -8.02
C TRP A 66 -2.98 -5.19 -6.90
N LEU A 67 -3.29 -4.23 -6.03
CA LEU A 67 -4.13 -4.46 -4.87
C LEU A 67 -5.59 -4.17 -5.22
N HIS A 68 -6.47 -5.12 -4.94
CA HIS A 68 -7.90 -4.94 -5.14
C HIS A 68 -8.45 -3.86 -4.17
N PRO A 69 -9.31 -2.91 -4.61
CA PRO A 69 -9.79 -1.81 -3.77
C PRO A 69 -10.49 -2.26 -2.47
N LEU A 70 -11.27 -3.35 -2.54
CA LEU A 70 -11.99 -3.91 -1.38
C LEU A 70 -11.11 -4.75 -0.45
N LEU A 71 -9.85 -4.97 -0.78
CA LEU A 71 -8.93 -5.70 0.08
C LEU A 71 -8.65 -4.90 1.35
N ARG A 72 -8.58 -5.56 2.51
CA ARG A 72 -8.18 -4.89 3.75
C ARG A 72 -6.66 -4.87 3.86
N ILE A 73 -6.10 -3.73 4.22
CA ILE A 73 -4.65 -3.55 4.30
C ILE A 73 -4.00 -4.50 5.33
N ALA A 74 -4.69 -4.80 6.43
CA ALA A 74 -4.23 -5.74 7.45
C ALA A 74 -4.11 -7.19 6.94
N GLN A 75 -4.76 -7.53 5.82
CA GLN A 75 -4.65 -8.86 5.21
C GLN A 75 -3.43 -8.99 4.30
N LEU A 76 -2.79 -7.88 3.90
CA LEU A 76 -1.65 -7.92 2.98
C LEU A 76 -0.50 -8.80 3.49
N PRO A 77 -0.06 -8.71 4.76
CA PRO A 77 1.03 -9.56 5.25
C PRO A 77 0.68 -11.05 5.15
N HIS A 78 -0.57 -11.43 5.44
CA HIS A 78 -1.00 -12.83 5.41
C HIS A 78 -1.10 -13.39 3.98
N ILE A 79 -1.67 -12.60 3.05
CA ILE A 79 -1.87 -13.01 1.66
C ILE A 79 -0.53 -13.07 0.92
N TYR A 80 0.33 -12.09 1.18
CA TYR A 80 1.58 -11.92 0.45
C TYR A 80 2.81 -12.40 1.21
N ALA A 81 2.68 -13.00 2.40
CA ALA A 81 3.79 -13.61 3.14
C ALA A 81 4.60 -14.61 2.31
N LYS A 82 3.96 -15.30 1.36
CA LYS A 82 4.62 -16.26 0.46
C LYS A 82 5.30 -15.60 -0.75
N HIS A 83 4.95 -14.36 -1.05
CA HIS A 83 5.40 -13.60 -2.22
C HIS A 83 6.37 -12.47 -1.86
N LEU A 84 6.39 -12.06 -0.59
CA LEU A 84 7.37 -11.15 -0.02
C LEU A 84 8.54 -12.01 0.48
N PRO A 85 9.80 -11.67 0.15
CA PRO A 85 10.95 -12.39 0.66
C PRO A 85 10.89 -12.44 2.18
N ILE A 86 10.99 -13.65 2.71
CA ILE A 86 10.99 -13.98 4.14
C ILE A 86 12.03 -13.09 4.82
N GLY A 87 11.56 -12.14 5.64
CA GLY A 87 12.42 -11.15 6.30
C GLY A 87 11.69 -9.95 6.89
N VAL A 88 10.40 -9.75 6.60
CA VAL A 88 9.63 -8.58 7.09
C VAL A 88 8.62 -8.93 8.19
N CYS A 89 8.32 -10.21 8.45
CA CYS A 89 7.31 -10.61 9.44
C CYS A 89 7.88 -11.19 10.76
N ASP A 90 9.21 -11.23 10.94
CA ASP A 90 9.85 -11.86 12.10
C ASP A 90 10.34 -10.83 13.12
N GLU A 91 9.48 -9.89 13.52
CA GLU A 91 9.71 -9.03 14.70
C GLU A 91 8.39 -8.67 15.38
N ILE A 92 7.66 -9.65 15.91
CA ILE A 92 6.83 -9.44 17.10
C ILE A 92 6.97 -10.68 17.99
N LYS A 93 7.96 -10.61 18.91
CA LYS A 93 7.99 -11.43 20.13
C LYS A 93 7.10 -10.80 21.19
#